data_AF-A0A949X8N1-F1
#
_entry.id   AF-A0A949X8N1-F1
#
_cell.length_a   1.000
_cell.length_b   1.000
_cell.length_c   1.000
_cell.angle_alpha   90.00
_cell.angle_beta   90.00
_cell.angle_gamma   90.00
#
_symmetry.space_group_name_H-M   'P 1'
#
loop_
_entity.id
_entity.type
_entity.pdbx_description
1 polymer ?
#
loop_
_entity_poly.entity_id
_entity_poly.type
_entity_poly.pdbx_seq_one_letter_code
_entity_poly.pdbx_strand_id
1 'polypeptide(L)' 'MPKQNVTLSLSRETIRKVKILAAQRETSISGLIAEQIEKLVGEQEAYERAKRDALAMLEQGLHLGGVIRGTRDEWHER' A
#
# COMPACT_ATOMS: atom_id res chain seq x y z
N MET A 1 6.54 -17.67 11.90
CA MET A 1 7.74 -16.84 12.07
C MET A 1 7.92 -16.54 13.55
N PRO A 2 9.16 -16.42 14.07
CA PRO A 2 9.40 -16.03 15.45
C PRO A 2 8.86 -14.60 15.68
N LYS A 3 8.17 -14.38 16.80
CA LYS A 3 7.67 -13.05 17.19
C LYS A 3 8.68 -12.39 18.10
N GLN A 4 8.98 -11.12 17.86
CA GLN A 4 9.82 -10.28 18.73
C GLN A 4 8.94 -9.28 19.46
N ASN A 5 9.14 -9.15 20.77
CA ASN A 5 8.40 -8.19 21.59
C ASN A 5 8.97 -6.79 21.41
N VAL A 6 8.09 -5.80 21.26
CA VAL A 6 8.44 -4.39 21.17
C VAL A 6 7.66 -3.63 22.25
N THR A 7 8.37 -2.79 23.01
CA THR A 7 7.76 -1.91 24.03
C THR A 7 7.46 -0.55 23.41
N LEU A 8 6.23 -0.06 23.59
CA LEU A 8 5.78 1.23 23.07
C LEU A 8 5.37 2.16 24.22
N SER A 9 5.85 3.39 24.17
CA SER A 9 5.40 4.45 25.07
C SER A 9 4.25 5.21 24.42
N LEU A 10 3.07 5.13 25.03
CA LEU A 10 1.85 5.79 24.55
C LEU A 10 1.25 6.66 25.66
N SER A 11 0.55 7.72 25.27
CA SER A 11 -0.17 8.53 26.25
C SER A 11 -1.27 7.71 26.94
N ARG A 12 -1.61 8.08 28.18
CA ARG A 12 -2.70 7.43 28.93
C ARG A 12 -4.03 7.50 28.17
N GLU A 13 -4.28 8.61 27.47
CA GLU A 13 -5.47 8.78 26.65
C GLU A 13 -5.50 7.81 25.48
N THR A 14 -4.37 7.66 24.77
CA THR A 14 -4.25 6.70 23.66
C THR A 14 -4.49 5.28 24.14
N ILE A 15 -3.89 4.88 25.27
CA ILE A 15 -4.10 3.55 25.85
C ILE A 15 -5.58 3.31 26.16
N ARG A 16 -6.29 4.32 26.71
CA ARG A 16 -7.73 4.21 27.00
C ARG A 16 -8.55 4.00 25.72
N LYS A 17 -8.30 4.81 24.68
CA LYS A 17 -9.02 4.71 23.40
C LYS A 17 -8.74 3.38 22.70
N VAL A 18 -7.49 2.94 22.69
CA VAL A 18 -7.08 1.68 22.07
C VAL A 18 -7.70 0.47 22.78
N LYS A 19 -7.80 0.49 24.12
CA LYS A 19 -8.52 -0.56 24.88
C LYS A 19 -9.97 -0.70 24.43
N ILE A 20 -10.69 0.41 24.32
CA ILE A 20 -12.09 0.41 23.89
C ILE A 20 -12.20 -0.12 22.46
N LEU A 21 -11.35 0.36 21.56
CA LEU A 21 -11.35 -0.06 20.16
C LEU A 21 -11.01 -1.54 19.98
N ALA A 22 -10.03 -2.05 20.72
CA ALA A 22 -9.65 -3.45 20.70
C ALA A 22 -10.80 -4.34 21.20
N ALA A 23 -11.47 -3.95 22.28
CA ALA A 23 -12.65 -4.65 22.79
C ALA A 23 -13.82 -4.66 21.78
N GLN A 24 -14.10 -3.52 21.13
CA GLN A 24 -15.12 -3.41 20.08
C GLN A 24 -14.85 -4.31 18.87
N ARG A 25 -13.58 -4.61 18.60
CA ARG A 25 -13.13 -5.45 17.48
C ARG A 25 -12.79 -6.88 17.90
N GLU A 26 -13.12 -7.28 19.12
CA GLU A 26 -12.84 -8.61 19.66
C GLU A 26 -11.36 -9.03 19.53
N THR A 27 -10.44 -8.06 19.68
CA THR A 27 -9.00 -8.26 19.55
C THR A 27 -8.23 -7.72 20.76
N SER A 28 -6.94 -8.03 20.82
CA SER A 28 -6.03 -7.46 21.81
C SER A 28 -5.40 -6.16 21.32
N ILE A 29 -4.86 -5.35 22.24
CA ILE A 29 -4.11 -4.14 21.89
C ILE A 29 -2.93 -4.47 20.98
N SER A 30 -2.16 -5.49 21.32
CA SER A 30 -1.02 -5.96 20.55
C SER A 30 -1.44 -6.52 19.19
N GLY A 31 -2.58 -7.23 19.12
CA GLY A 31 -3.17 -7.68 17.86
C GLY A 31 -3.55 -6.52 16.94
N LEU A 32 -4.25 -5.51 17.48
CA LEU A 32 -4.65 -4.31 16.73
C LEU A 32 -3.43 -3.54 16.19
N ILE A 33 -2.39 -3.37 17.02
CA ILE A 33 -1.16 -2.68 16.61
C ILE A 33 -0.41 -3.48 15.55
N ALA A 34 -0.32 -4.82 15.71
CA ALA A 34 0.32 -5.68 14.73
C ALA A 34 -0.37 -5.59 13.37
N GLU A 35 -1.71 -5.70 13.33
CA GLU A 35 -2.50 -5.59 12.11
C GLU A 35 -2.27 -4.23 11.41
N GLN A 36 -2.22 -3.13 12.18
CA GLN A 36 -1.99 -1.81 11.62
C GLN A 36 -0.56 -1.65 11.07
N ILE A 37 0.44 -2.26 11.69
CA ILE A 37 1.82 -2.27 11.19
C ILE A 37 1.91 -3.10 9.91
N GLU A 38 1.34 -4.30 9.89
CA GLU A 38 1.31 -5.17 8.71
C GLU A 38 0.64 -4.48 7.53
N LYS A 39 -0.46 -3.75 7.78
CA LYS A 39 -1.12 -2.94 6.75
C LYS A 39 -0.20 -1.87 6.17
N LEU A 40 0.47 -1.09 7.02
CA LEU A 40 1.37 -0.02 6.58
C LEU A 40 2.55 -0.56 5.77
N VAL A 41 3.14 -1.67 6.21
CA VAL A 41 4.24 -2.32 5.49
C VAL A 41 3.75 -2.89 4.16
N GLY A 42 2.61 -3.59 4.16
CA GLY A 42 2.03 -4.17 2.96
C GLY A 42 1.67 -3.12 1.90
N GLU A 43 1.13 -1.98 2.30
CA GLU A 43 0.83 -0.86 1.39
C GLU A 43 2.10 -0.31 0.73
N GLN A 44 3.18 -0.12 1.51
CA GLN A 44 4.46 0.36 0.98
C GLN A 44 5.10 -0.67 0.03
N GLU A 45 5.09 -1.96 0.40
CA GLU A 45 5.65 -3.03 -0.43
C GLU A 45 4.87 -3.18 -1.75
N ALA A 46 3.55 -3.06 -1.70
CA ALA A 46 2.69 -3.10 -2.89
C ALA A 46 3.01 -1.94 -3.84
N TYR A 47 3.16 -0.73 -3.29
CA TYR A 47 3.55 0.44 -4.07
C TYR A 47 4.92 0.25 -4.74
N GLU A 48 5.95 -0.14 -3.98
CA GLU A 48 7.29 -0.32 -4.52
C GLU A 48 7.35 -1.44 -5.58
N ARG A 49 6.54 -2.49 -5.42
CA ARG A 49 6.38 -3.53 -6.45
C ARG A 49 5.76 -2.96 -7.72
N ALA A 50 4.61 -2.30 -7.62
CA ALA A 50 3.93 -1.71 -8.77
C ALA A 50 4.81 -0.69 -9.50
N LYS A 51 5.55 0.13 -8.75
CA LYS A 51 6.52 1.09 -9.31
C LYS A 51 7.63 0.38 -10.09
N ARG A 52 8.22 -0.67 -9.53
CA ARG A 52 9.28 -1.45 -10.21
C ARG A 52 8.76 -2.05 -11.50
N ASP A 53 7.58 -2.65 -11.47
CA ASP A 53 6.96 -3.31 -12.62
C ASP A 53 6.64 -2.28 -13.72
N ALA A 54 6.10 -1.11 -13.33
CA ALA A 54 5.82 -0.02 -14.26
C ALA A 54 7.09 0.53 -14.92
N LEU A 55 8.17 0.73 -14.16
CA LEU A 55 9.45 1.20 -14.70
C LEU A 55 10.06 0.18 -15.67
N ALA A 56 10.02 -1.11 -15.34
CA ALA A 56 10.51 -2.18 -16.22
C ALA A 56 9.71 -2.22 -17.54
N MET A 57 8.38 -2.03 -17.47
CA MET A 57 7.53 -1.97 -18.66
C MET A 57 7.86 -0.76 -19.55
N LEU A 58 8.15 0.40 -18.94
CA LEU A 58 8.56 1.59 -19.69
C LEU A 58 9.93 1.42 -20.35
N GLU A 59 10.88 0.79 -19.66
CA GLU A 59 12.22 0.52 -20.17
C GLU A 59 12.20 -0.49 -21.34
N GLN A 60 11.39 -1.55 -21.22
CA GLN A 60 11.22 -2.52 -22.29
C GLN A 60 10.48 -1.92 -23.50
N GLY A 61 9.55 -1.00 -23.25
CA GLY A 61 8.65 -0.46 -24.25
C GLY A 61 7.58 -1.48 -24.68
N LEU A 62 6.48 -0.98 -25.24
CA LEU A 62 5.40 -1.81 -25.75
C LEU A 62 5.28 -1.59 -27.25
N HIS A 63 5.33 -2.68 -28.03
CA HIS A 63 5.13 -2.59 -29.48
C HIS A 63 3.71 -2.13 -29.83
N LEU A 64 2.73 -2.34 -28.92
CA LEU A 64 1.29 -2.02 -29.00
C LEU A 64 0.53 -2.46 -30.27
N GLY A 65 1.22 -2.96 -31.29
CA GLY A 65 0.66 -3.27 -32.60
C GLY A 65 0.16 -2.03 -33.33
N GLY A 66 -0.23 -2.22 -34.59
CA GLY A 66 -0.84 -1.17 -35.41
C GLY A 66 0.15 -0.46 -36.34
N VAL A 67 -0.44 0.37 -37.20
CA VAL A 67 0.27 1.23 -38.15
C VAL A 67 -0.19 2.65 -37.86
N ILE A 68 0.75 3.59 -37.76
CA ILE A 68 0.42 5.01 -37.60
C ILE A 68 -0.37 5.44 -38.84
N ARG A 69 -1.66 5.73 -38.67
CA ARG A 69 -2.63 6.01 -39.76
C ARG A 69 -2.97 7.50 -39.92
N GLY A 70 -2.44 8.35 -39.05
CA GLY A 70 -2.66 9.78 -39.06
C GLY A 70 -1.83 10.48 -37.99
N THR A 71 -1.77 11.80 -38.06
CA THR A 71 -1.05 12.68 -37.13
C THR A 71 -1.88 13.00 -35.90
N ARG A 72 -1.25 13.44 -34.80
CA ARG A 72 -1.96 13.79 -33.55
C ARG A 72 -3.13 14.76 -33.78
N ASP A 73 -2.94 15.74 -34.66
CA ASP A 73 -3.92 16.81 -34.88
C ASP A 73 -5.16 16.28 -35.62
N GLU A 74 -4.98 15.39 -36.62
CA GLU A 74 -6.09 14.71 -37.32
C GLU A 74 -6.98 13.88 -36.37
N TRP A 75 -6.41 13.34 -35.28
CA TRP A 75 -7.17 12.58 -34.29
C TRP A 75 -7.84 13.48 -33.25
N HIS A 76 -7.32 14.68 -33.00
CA HIS A 76 -7.82 15.61 -31.99
C HIS A 76 -9.03 16.43 -32.49
N GLU A 77 -9.20 16.57 -33.81
CA GLU A 77 -10.31 17.31 -34.42
C GLU A 77 -11.63 16.52 -34.55
N ARG A 78 -11.74 15.34 -33.93
CA ARG A 78 -12.94 14.48 -33.97
C ARG A 78 -13.89 14.66 -32.79
#